data_AF-A0A258GX54-F1
#
_entry.id   AF-A0A258GX54-F1
#
_cell.length_a   1.000
_cell.length_b   1.000
_cell.length_c   1.000
_cell.angle_alpha   90.00
_cell.angle_beta   90.00
_cell.angle_gamma   90.00
#
_symmetry.space_group_name_H-M   'P 1'
#
loop_
_entity.id
_entity.type
_entity.pdbx_description
1 polymer ?
#
loop_
_entity_poly.entity_id
_entity_poly.type
_entity_poly.pdbx_seq_one_letter_code
_entity_poly.pdbx_strand_id
1 'polypeptide(L)'
;MKLRPALGLAASIALAFSLTTPTGAQTQIKATPDGAWDFATETLGAGCTLSGNIHFKRTADKAYTCRFTAVWSCKQRSPKAVHTEQSCVATQTGENVVITSKIDKIGMVDPVELTQQMREHYAADHFSVKINQVGDRMDGLFRSYGQAPVIFRKHEDLIS
;
A
#
# COMPACT_ATOMS: atom_id res chain seq x y z
N MET A 1 39.54 -19.16 -85.56
CA MET A 1 40.92 -18.97 -85.03
C MET A 1 40.92 -19.21 -83.51
N LYS A 2 42.08 -19.15 -82.84
CA LYS A 2 42.23 -19.47 -81.41
C LYS A 2 41.76 -18.32 -80.50
N LEU A 3 41.17 -18.61 -79.33
CA LEU A 3 41.62 -18.21 -77.98
C LEU A 3 40.51 -18.31 -76.90
N ARG A 4 40.86 -18.94 -75.77
CA ARG A 4 40.25 -18.90 -74.41
C ARG A 4 41.11 -17.94 -73.54
N PRO A 5 40.78 -17.55 -72.28
CA PRO A 5 39.80 -18.12 -71.33
C PRO A 5 38.59 -17.20 -71.01
N ALA A 6 38.26 -16.61 -69.85
CA ALA A 6 38.97 -16.31 -68.58
C ALA A 6 38.10 -16.51 -67.31
N LEU A 7 38.45 -15.85 -66.19
CA LEU A 7 37.84 -15.89 -64.85
C LEU A 7 36.91 -14.67 -64.62
N GLY A 8 36.05 -14.61 -63.59
CA GLY A 8 35.87 -15.56 -62.47
C GLY A 8 34.78 -15.15 -61.46
N LEU A 9 34.97 -15.56 -60.20
CA LEU A 9 33.97 -15.57 -59.11
C LEU A 9 33.63 -14.17 -58.56
N ALA A 10 32.37 -14.00 -58.11
CA ALA A 10 32.07 -13.66 -56.72
C ALA A 10 30.60 -14.02 -56.39
N ALA A 11 30.36 -14.66 -55.24
CA ALA A 11 29.01 -14.86 -54.70
C ALA A 11 28.84 -13.99 -53.44
N SER A 12 27.63 -13.47 -53.23
CA SER A 12 27.27 -12.71 -52.02
C SER A 12 25.86 -13.08 -51.56
N ILE A 13 25.75 -14.21 -50.87
CA ILE A 13 24.51 -14.58 -50.16
C ILE A 13 24.45 -13.72 -48.89
N ALA A 14 23.63 -12.66 -48.91
CA ALA A 14 23.40 -11.83 -47.75
C ALA A 14 22.52 -12.55 -46.73
N LEU A 15 23.14 -13.30 -45.80
CA LEU A 15 22.42 -13.81 -44.63
C LEU A 15 22.01 -12.64 -43.72
N ALA A 16 20.74 -12.26 -43.80
CA ALA A 16 20.12 -11.38 -42.83
C ALA A 16 20.00 -12.11 -41.48
N PHE A 17 20.99 -11.94 -40.61
CA PHE A 17 20.91 -12.38 -39.21
C PHE A 17 19.88 -11.53 -38.46
N SER A 18 18.64 -12.02 -38.42
CA SER A 18 17.58 -11.48 -37.58
C SER A 18 17.95 -11.62 -36.10
N LEU A 19 18.59 -10.59 -35.54
CA LEU A 19 18.90 -10.48 -34.12
C LEU A 19 17.60 -10.30 -33.32
N THR A 20 16.90 -11.41 -33.06
CA THR A 20 15.82 -11.45 -32.07
C THR A 20 16.43 -11.27 -30.68
N THR A 21 16.55 -10.02 -30.25
CA THR A 21 16.86 -9.68 -28.86
C THR A 21 15.91 -10.43 -27.95
N PRO A 22 16.38 -11.24 -26.98
CA PRO A 22 15.48 -11.86 -26.02
C PRO A 22 14.86 -10.75 -25.18
N THR A 23 13.55 -10.50 -25.38
CA THR A 23 12.78 -9.59 -24.54
C THR A 23 12.80 -10.13 -23.13
N GLY A 24 13.72 -9.61 -22.30
CA GLY A 24 13.87 -10.05 -20.92
C GLY A 24 12.54 -9.88 -20.21
N ALA A 25 11.96 -10.99 -19.77
CA ALA A 25 10.71 -10.98 -19.03
C ALA A 25 10.95 -10.32 -17.66
N GLN A 26 10.84 -8.99 -17.62
CA GLN A 26 10.75 -8.24 -16.38
C GLN A 26 9.50 -8.73 -15.66
N THR A 27 9.70 -9.64 -14.70
CA THR A 27 8.65 -10.13 -13.83
C THR A 27 8.03 -8.93 -13.12
N GLN A 28 6.88 -8.46 -13.61
CA GLN A 28 6.24 -7.25 -13.10
C GLN A 28 5.94 -7.45 -11.62
N ILE A 29 6.74 -6.81 -10.76
CA ILE A 29 6.66 -6.98 -9.31
C ILE A 29 5.29 -6.48 -8.87
N LYS A 30 4.41 -7.41 -8.53
CA LYS A 30 3.03 -7.08 -8.22
C LYS A 30 2.97 -6.26 -6.94
N ALA A 31 2.38 -5.08 -7.04
CA ALA A 31 2.16 -4.16 -5.92
C ALA A 31 1.57 -4.90 -4.69
N THR A 32 2.14 -4.63 -3.52
CA THR A 32 1.89 -5.36 -2.27
C THR A 32 1.90 -4.42 -1.07
N PRO A 33 0.99 -4.61 -0.08
CA PRO A 33 0.96 -3.80 1.14
C PRO A 33 2.13 -4.10 2.10
N ASP A 34 2.93 -5.16 1.88
CA ASP A 34 4.11 -5.49 2.70
C ASP A 34 5.00 -4.25 2.98
N GLY A 35 5.42 -4.10 4.24
CA GLY A 35 6.22 -2.98 4.76
C GLY A 35 5.41 -1.93 5.52
N ALA A 36 6.05 -0.78 5.77
CA ALA A 36 5.47 0.35 6.50
C ALA A 36 4.73 1.35 5.59
N TRP A 37 3.66 1.94 6.11
CA TRP A 37 2.83 2.95 5.45
C TRP A 37 2.30 3.97 6.45
N ASP A 38 2.23 5.24 6.05
CA ASP A 38 1.45 6.26 6.76
C ASP A 38 0.06 6.36 6.15
N PHE A 39 -0.92 6.80 6.94
CA PHE A 39 -2.29 7.01 6.46
C PHE A 39 -2.97 8.23 7.06
N ALA A 40 -3.89 8.81 6.30
CA ALA A 40 -4.80 9.85 6.76
C ALA A 40 -6.16 9.72 6.07
N THR A 41 -7.24 9.98 6.82
CA THR A 41 -8.58 10.16 6.25
C THR A 41 -8.78 11.58 5.75
N GLU A 42 -9.73 11.76 4.85
CA GLU A 42 -10.36 13.07 4.66
C GLU A 42 -10.99 13.58 5.98
N THR A 43 -11.24 14.88 6.06
CA THR A 43 -11.82 15.51 7.25
C THR A 43 -13.32 15.20 7.34
N LEU A 44 -13.68 14.39 8.32
CA LEU A 44 -15.04 14.12 8.78
C LEU A 44 -15.67 15.34 9.47
N GLY A 45 -16.99 15.28 9.67
CA GLY A 45 -17.76 16.28 10.41
C GLY A 45 -17.19 16.60 11.80
N ALA A 46 -17.50 17.80 12.31
CA ALA A 46 -16.85 18.42 13.47
C ALA A 46 -15.33 18.65 13.31
N GLY A 47 -14.82 18.62 12.08
CA GLY A 47 -13.40 18.81 11.78
C GLY A 47 -12.54 17.67 12.35
N CYS A 48 -12.99 16.42 12.17
CA CYS A 48 -12.33 15.22 12.67
C CYS A 48 -11.49 14.53 11.58
N THR A 49 -10.29 14.06 11.89
CA THR A 49 -9.44 13.24 11.00
C THR A 49 -8.84 12.09 11.80
N LEU A 50 -8.79 10.90 11.19
CA LEU A 50 -7.99 9.79 11.67
C LEU A 50 -6.69 9.74 10.85
N SER A 51 -5.55 9.66 11.50
CA SER A 51 -4.23 9.50 10.85
C SER A 51 -3.31 8.63 11.68
N GLY A 52 -2.31 8.01 11.06
CA GLY A 52 -1.39 7.11 11.78
C GLY A 52 -0.40 6.40 10.87
N ASN A 53 0.27 5.39 11.42
CA ASN A 53 1.23 4.57 10.70
C ASN A 53 0.95 3.07 10.91
N ILE A 54 1.03 2.27 9.85
CA ILE A 54 0.78 0.83 9.83
C ILE A 54 1.99 0.09 9.26
N HIS A 55 2.29 -1.08 9.82
CA HIS A 55 3.28 -2.01 9.25
C HIS A 55 2.60 -3.34 8.95
N PHE A 56 2.64 -3.76 7.68
CA PHE A 56 2.17 -5.07 7.24
C PHE A 56 3.34 -6.04 7.11
N LYS A 57 3.13 -7.26 7.61
CA LYS A 57 4.05 -8.38 7.47
C LYS A 57 3.31 -9.55 6.83
N ARG A 58 3.75 -9.98 5.66
CA ARG A 58 3.28 -11.21 5.00
C ARG A 58 3.40 -12.42 5.91
N THR A 59 2.33 -13.22 5.94
CA THR A 59 2.27 -14.50 6.66
C THR A 59 2.01 -15.67 5.71
N ALA A 60 1.37 -15.45 4.57
CA ALA A 60 1.23 -16.41 3.47
C ALA A 60 1.09 -15.67 2.13
N ASP A 61 0.83 -16.39 1.03
CA ASP A 61 0.38 -15.76 -0.21
C ASP A 61 -0.93 -14.97 0.05
N LYS A 62 -0.98 -13.72 -0.44
CA LYS A 62 -2.07 -12.74 -0.26
C LYS A 62 -2.48 -12.40 1.19
N ALA A 63 -1.91 -13.03 2.21
CA ALA A 63 -2.29 -12.84 3.62
C ALA A 63 -1.18 -12.19 4.45
N TYR A 64 -1.58 -11.25 5.30
CA TYR A 64 -0.69 -10.42 6.11
C TYR A 64 -1.24 -10.30 7.54
N THR A 65 -0.34 -10.18 8.52
CA THR A 65 -0.66 -9.56 9.82
C THR A 65 -0.12 -8.14 9.85
N CYS A 66 -0.71 -7.28 10.67
CA CYS A 66 -0.29 -5.90 10.78
C CYS A 66 -0.45 -5.34 12.19
N ARG A 67 0.30 -4.26 12.46
CA ARG A 67 0.16 -3.42 13.65
C ARG A 67 0.19 -1.97 13.23
N PHE A 68 -0.57 -1.12 13.92
CA PHE A 68 -0.59 0.31 13.66
C PHE A 68 -0.80 1.13 14.92
N THR A 69 -0.36 2.38 14.87
CA THR A 69 -0.82 3.42 15.78
C THR A 69 -1.75 4.37 15.01
N ALA A 70 -2.76 4.92 15.69
CA ALA A 70 -3.64 5.92 15.10
C ALA A 70 -3.96 7.02 16.10
N VAL A 71 -4.12 8.25 15.58
CA VAL A 71 -4.60 9.42 16.28
C VAL A 71 -5.88 9.87 15.60
N TRP A 72 -6.99 9.83 16.34
CA TRP A 72 -8.24 10.46 15.95
C TRP A 72 -8.31 11.84 16.57
N SER A 73 -8.18 12.91 15.77
CA SER A 73 -8.21 14.28 16.26
C SER A 73 -9.43 15.03 15.72
N CYS A 74 -10.12 15.79 16.58
CA CYS A 74 -11.35 16.53 16.28
C CYS A 74 -11.24 18.00 16.70
N LYS A 75 -11.36 18.92 15.75
CA LYS A 75 -11.24 20.37 16.03
C LYS A 75 -12.44 20.91 16.83
N GLN A 76 -13.67 20.58 16.44
CA GLN A 76 -14.87 21.29 16.91
C GLN A 76 -15.64 20.59 18.04
N ARG A 77 -15.34 19.33 18.37
CA ARG A 77 -15.98 18.57 19.46
C ARG A 77 -14.96 17.97 20.44
N SER A 78 -15.43 17.22 21.44
CA SER A 78 -14.61 16.37 22.30
C SER A 78 -14.92 14.88 22.03
N PRO A 79 -13.97 13.95 22.25
CA PRO A 79 -12.55 14.19 22.52
C PRO A 79 -11.85 14.94 21.38
N LYS A 80 -10.85 15.74 21.72
CA LYS A 80 -9.98 16.50 20.82
C LYS A 80 -8.90 15.61 20.19
N ALA A 81 -8.44 14.61 20.93
CA ALA A 81 -7.53 13.57 20.47
C ALA A 81 -7.86 12.24 21.17
N VAL A 82 -7.77 11.13 20.44
CA VAL A 82 -7.71 9.76 20.96
C VAL A 82 -6.56 9.04 20.25
N HIS A 83 -5.59 8.58 21.03
CA HIS A 83 -4.48 7.77 20.53
C HIS A 83 -4.80 6.28 20.74
N THR A 84 -4.52 5.45 19.75
CA THR A 84 -4.76 4.00 19.81
C THR A 84 -3.55 3.21 19.30
N GLU A 85 -3.37 2.02 19.85
CA GLU A 85 -2.50 0.96 19.33
C GLU A 85 -3.40 -0.22 18.95
N GLN A 86 -3.23 -0.73 17.73
CA GLN A 86 -4.11 -1.73 17.14
C GLN A 86 -3.31 -2.80 16.38
N SER A 87 -3.85 -4.01 16.32
CA SER A 87 -3.35 -5.08 15.46
C SER A 87 -4.44 -5.56 14.51
N CYS A 88 -4.03 -6.08 13.36
CA CYS A 88 -4.92 -6.43 12.28
C CYS A 88 -4.47 -7.66 11.49
N VAL A 89 -5.42 -8.22 10.75
CA VAL A 89 -5.17 -9.15 9.65
C VAL A 89 -5.60 -8.47 8.35
N ALA A 90 -4.89 -8.75 7.26
CA ALA A 90 -5.21 -8.19 5.95
C ALA A 90 -5.11 -9.25 4.84
N THR A 91 -6.00 -9.14 3.86
CA THR A 91 -6.08 -10.04 2.71
C THR A 91 -6.10 -9.24 1.41
N GLN A 92 -5.24 -9.60 0.45
CA GLN A 92 -5.10 -8.93 -0.84
C GLN A 92 -5.73 -9.73 -1.99
N THR A 93 -6.79 -9.18 -2.60
CA THR A 93 -7.47 -9.76 -3.77
C THR A 93 -7.28 -8.84 -4.98
N GLY A 94 -6.35 -9.21 -5.86
CA GLY A 94 -5.97 -8.39 -7.00
C GLY A 94 -5.14 -7.19 -6.55
N GLU A 95 -5.70 -5.99 -6.74
CA GLU A 95 -5.19 -4.70 -6.23
C GLU A 95 -5.90 -4.28 -4.92
N ASN A 96 -6.97 -4.96 -4.51
CA ASN A 96 -7.72 -4.61 -3.30
C ASN A 96 -7.09 -5.25 -2.06
N VAL A 97 -7.05 -4.52 -0.94
CA VAL A 97 -6.59 -4.97 0.38
C VAL A 97 -7.70 -4.66 1.39
N VAL A 98 -8.24 -5.70 2.02
CA VAL A 98 -9.20 -5.58 3.13
C VAL A 98 -8.44 -5.78 4.44
N ILE A 99 -8.63 -4.87 5.40
CA ILE A 99 -7.88 -4.80 6.66
C ILE A 99 -8.88 -4.85 7.83
N THR A 100 -8.80 -5.92 8.62
CA THR A 100 -9.67 -6.15 9.78
C THR A 100 -8.86 -6.01 11.06
N SER A 101 -9.21 -5.02 11.87
CA SER A 101 -8.46 -4.57 13.03
C SER A 101 -9.11 -4.97 14.36
N LYS A 102 -8.31 -4.94 15.43
CA LYS A 102 -8.75 -4.96 16.82
C LYS A 102 -7.94 -3.95 17.64
N ILE A 103 -8.58 -3.38 18.66
CA ILE A 103 -7.90 -2.50 19.62
C ILE A 103 -7.02 -3.37 20.52
N ASP A 104 -5.74 -3.03 20.61
CA ASP A 104 -4.83 -3.58 21.62
C ASP A 104 -4.73 -2.66 22.84
N LYS A 105 -4.81 -1.33 22.63
CA LYS A 105 -4.74 -0.33 23.71
C LYS A 105 -5.31 1.03 23.27
N ILE A 106 -6.05 1.68 24.17
CA ILE A 106 -6.31 3.12 24.13
C ILE A 106 -5.22 3.83 24.93
N GLY A 107 -4.51 4.75 24.26
CA GLY A 107 -3.43 5.54 24.81
C GLY A 107 -3.92 6.85 25.45
N MET A 108 -3.29 7.96 25.09
CA MET A 108 -3.68 9.30 25.54
C MET A 108 -5.04 9.70 24.94
N VAL A 109 -5.86 10.37 25.74
CA VAL A 109 -7.12 10.99 25.33
C VAL A 109 -7.12 12.44 25.82
N ASP A 110 -7.61 13.34 24.98
CA ASP A 110 -7.79 14.77 25.30
C ASP A 110 -9.29 15.12 25.17
N PRO A 111 -9.96 15.66 26.21
CA PRO A 111 -9.45 15.82 27.58
C PRO A 111 -9.43 14.48 28.33
N VAL A 112 -8.54 14.35 29.32
CA VAL A 112 -8.13 13.06 29.92
C VAL A 112 -9.25 12.34 30.66
N GLU A 113 -10.27 13.07 31.13
CA GLU A 113 -11.45 12.55 31.82
C GLU A 113 -12.27 11.60 30.93
N LEU A 114 -12.18 11.75 29.60
CA LEU A 114 -12.86 10.87 28.65
C LEU A 114 -12.11 9.54 28.41
N THR A 115 -10.96 9.31 29.03
CA THR A 115 -10.14 8.09 28.83
C THR A 115 -10.94 6.81 29.08
N GLN A 116 -11.75 6.75 30.14
CA GLN A 116 -12.53 5.55 30.44
C GLN A 116 -13.66 5.32 29.44
N GLN A 117 -14.38 6.38 29.06
CA GLN A 117 -15.41 6.31 28.02
C GLN A 117 -14.83 5.81 26.69
N MET A 118 -13.61 6.23 26.31
CA MET A 118 -12.95 5.74 25.10
C MET A 118 -12.44 4.30 25.23
N ARG A 119 -12.11 3.82 26.42
CA ARG A 119 -11.78 2.39 26.66
C ARG A 119 -12.99 1.47 26.53
N GLU A 120 -14.18 1.96 26.88
CA GLU A 120 -15.43 1.21 26.82
C GLU A 120 -16.15 1.36 25.47
N HIS A 121 -15.93 2.46 24.74
CA HIS A 121 -16.72 2.86 23.57
C HIS A 121 -15.89 3.40 22.38
N TYR A 122 -14.63 3.02 22.22
CA TYR A 122 -13.92 3.15 20.93
C TYR A 122 -14.04 1.84 20.15
N ALA A 123 -14.18 1.90 18.82
CA ALA A 123 -14.32 0.74 17.94
C ALA A 123 -13.11 0.67 16.99
N ALA A 124 -12.66 -0.55 16.68
CA ALA A 124 -11.45 -0.77 15.91
C ALA A 124 -11.53 -0.12 14.51
N ASP A 125 -10.40 0.34 14.01
CA ASP A 125 -10.33 1.09 12.76
C ASP A 125 -10.07 0.12 11.60
N HIS A 126 -11.13 -0.27 10.90
CA HIS A 126 -11.10 -1.16 9.75
C HIS A 126 -10.88 -0.38 8.46
N PHE A 127 -10.30 -1.02 7.44
CA PHE A 127 -10.07 -0.38 6.15
C PHE A 127 -10.37 -1.30 4.96
N SER A 128 -10.71 -0.72 3.82
CA SER A 128 -10.80 -1.41 2.54
C SER A 128 -10.26 -0.48 1.46
N VAL A 129 -9.07 -0.80 0.97
CA VAL A 129 -8.27 0.08 0.09
C VAL A 129 -7.82 -0.66 -1.16
N LYS A 130 -7.40 0.10 -2.17
CA LYS A 130 -6.87 -0.40 -3.43
C LYS A 130 -5.45 0.14 -3.60
N ILE A 131 -4.46 -0.74 -3.70
CA ILE A 131 -3.09 -0.36 -4.04
C ILE A 131 -2.99 0.01 -5.53
N ASN A 132 -2.22 1.03 -5.85
CA ASN A 132 -1.93 1.39 -7.24
C ASN A 132 -0.90 0.43 -7.86
N GLN A 133 -0.66 0.58 -9.17
CA GLN A 133 0.26 -0.30 -9.92
C GLN A 133 1.74 -0.09 -9.57
N VAL A 134 2.10 1.07 -9.01
CA VAL A 134 3.47 1.40 -8.57
C VAL A 134 3.79 0.76 -7.22
N GLY A 135 2.80 0.63 -6.33
CA GLY A 135 2.97 0.07 -5.00
C GLY A 135 3.37 1.07 -3.91
N ASP A 136 3.21 2.38 -4.16
CA ASP A 136 3.54 3.50 -3.27
C ASP A 136 2.30 4.17 -2.63
N ARG A 137 1.10 3.91 -3.17
CA ARG A 137 -0.16 4.51 -2.71
C ARG A 137 -1.27 3.48 -2.61
N MET A 138 -2.10 3.57 -1.56
CA MET A 138 -3.41 2.92 -1.53
C MET A 138 -4.53 3.93 -1.25
N ASP A 139 -5.67 3.78 -1.92
CA ASP A 139 -6.86 4.64 -1.76
C ASP A 139 -8.09 3.80 -1.43
N GLY A 140 -8.97 4.29 -0.56
CA GLY A 140 -10.24 3.61 -0.30
C GLY A 140 -11.02 4.18 0.87
N LEU A 141 -11.61 3.29 1.68
CA LEU A 141 -12.48 3.66 2.80
C LEU A 141 -11.96 3.15 4.15
N PHE A 142 -11.93 4.06 5.11
CA PHE A 142 -11.90 3.79 6.54
C PHE A 142 -13.32 3.47 7.05
N ARG A 143 -13.44 2.55 8.02
CA ARG A 143 -14.69 2.17 8.71
C ARG A 143 -14.47 1.89 10.20
N SER A 144 -15.24 2.56 11.05
CA SER A 144 -15.40 2.33 12.49
C SER A 144 -16.84 2.75 12.86
N TYR A 145 -17.07 3.60 13.86
CA TYR A 145 -18.37 4.25 14.09
C TYR A 145 -18.84 5.17 12.95
N GLY A 146 -17.91 5.58 12.09
CA GLY A 146 -18.18 6.31 10.86
C GLY A 146 -17.39 5.73 9.69
N GLN A 147 -17.47 6.37 8.54
CA GLN A 147 -16.71 5.98 7.36
C GLN A 147 -16.23 7.22 6.59
N ALA A 148 -15.00 7.16 6.08
CA ALA A 148 -14.34 8.27 5.39
C ALA A 148 -13.47 7.73 4.24
N PRO A 149 -13.25 8.52 3.17
CA PRO A 149 -12.11 8.30 2.28
C PRO A 149 -10.80 8.30 3.07
N VAL A 150 -9.89 7.39 2.71
CA VAL A 150 -8.57 7.23 3.33
C VAL A 150 -7.50 7.03 2.26
N ILE A 151 -6.35 7.67 2.47
CA ILE A 151 -5.17 7.56 1.61
C ILE A 151 -4.05 7.00 2.47
N PHE A 152 -3.42 5.92 2.00
CA PHE A 152 -2.17 5.37 2.53
C PHE A 152 -1.03 5.73 1.58
N ARG A 153 0.11 6.13 2.15
CA ARG A 153 1.38 6.36 1.45
C ARG A 153 2.42 5.41 2.02
N LYS A 154 3.23 4.81 1.15
CA LYS A 154 4.31 3.93 1.60
C LYS A 154 5.31 4.76 2.41
N HIS A 155 5.70 4.26 3.57
CA HIS A 155 6.70 4.94 4.38
C HIS A 155 8.05 4.70 3.69
N GLU A 156 8.63 5.75 3.13
CA GLU A 156 9.95 5.69 2.52
C GLU A 156 11.00 5.69 3.64
N ASP A 157 11.24 4.50 4.20
CA ASP A 157 12.46 4.19 4.95
C ASP A 157 13.67 4.49 4.05
N LEU A 158 14.20 5.70 4.12
CA LEU A 158 15.44 6.11 3.47
C LEU A 158 16.62 5.38 4.13
N ILE A 159 16.86 4.14 3.73
CA ILE A 159 17.99 3.34 4.18
C ILE A 159 19.29 4.00 3.70
N SER A 160 20.03 4.53 4.67
CA SER A 160 21.45 4.89 4.59
C SER A 160 22.34 3.67 4.81
#